data_AF-A0A416HMU5-F1
#
_entry.id   AF-A0A416HMU5-F1
#
_cell.length_a   1.000
_cell.length_b   1.000
_cell.length_c   1.000
_cell.angle_alpha   90.00
_cell.angle_beta   90.00
_cell.angle_gamma   90.00
#
_symmetry.space_group_name_H-M   'P 1'
#
loop_
_entity.id
_entity.type
_entity.pdbx_description
1 polymer ?
#
loop_
_entity_poly.entity_id
_entity_poly.type
_entity_poly.pdbx_seq_one_letter_code
_entity_poly.pdbx_strand_id
1 'polypeptide(L)' 'MSFMICFQQKKKARVIGKCNALDAMVLATVVCHATAEKVAIEKKIDKRTAMKIVTESILQNYVSAK' A
#
# COMPACT_ATOMS: atom_id res chain seq x y z
N MET A 1 18.10 1.72 15.50
CA MET A 1 17.21 2.67 14.80
C MET A 1 16.65 1.99 13.57
N SER A 2 15.35 1.72 13.57
CA SER A 2 14.63 1.27 12.38
C SER A 2 14.50 2.44 11.42
N PHE A 3 14.86 2.25 10.16
CA PHE A 3 14.75 3.29 9.14
C PHE A 3 14.18 2.68 7.87
N MET A 4 13.26 3.41 7.23
CA MET A 4 12.67 3.04 5.96
C MET A 4 12.85 4.23 5.03
N ILE A 5 13.58 4.03 3.95
CA ILE A 5 13.82 5.07 2.96
C ILE A 5 13.21 4.63 1.65
N CYS A 6 12.28 5.44 1.17
CA CYS A 6 11.66 5.23 -0.12
C CYS A 6 12.40 6.10 -1.13
N PHE A 7 13.05 5.47 -2.10
CA PHE A 7 13.72 6.19 -3.18
C PHE A 7 13.02 5.85 -4.50
N GLN A 8 12.67 6.87 -5.27
CA GLN A 8 12.10 6.69 -6.59
C GLN A 8 13.23 6.59 -7.61
N GLN A 9 13.46 5.40 -8.18
CA GLN A 9 14.35 5.24 -9.33
C GLN A 9 13.51 5.10 -10.59
N LYS A 10 13.64 6.08 -11.50
CA LYS A 10 12.84 6.20 -12.72
C LYS A 10 11.33 6.23 -12.41
N LYS A 11 10.59 5.19 -12.84
CA LYS A 11 9.13 5.02 -12.64
C LYS A 11 8.78 3.99 -11.55
N LYS A 12 9.76 3.45 -10.81
CA LYS A 12 9.53 2.45 -9.76
C LYS A 12 9.94 3.00 -8.41
N ALA A 13 9.04 2.94 -7.44
CA ALA A 13 9.35 3.20 -6.04
C ALA A 13 10.13 2.00 -5.48
N ARG A 14 11.30 2.23 -4.92
CA ARG A 14 12.12 1.20 -4.26
C ARG A 14 12.23 1.55 -2.78
N VAL A 15 11.62 0.72 -1.94
CA VAL A 15 11.68 0.85 -0.49
C VAL A 15 12.88 0.06 0.00
N ILE A 16 13.82 0.72 0.66
CA ILE A 16 14.96 0.09 1.34
C ILE A 16 14.87 0.46 2.81
N GLY A 17 14.73 -0.52 3.68
CA GLY A 17 14.63 -0.26 5.11
C GLY A 17 15.20 -1.39 5.96
N LYS A 18 15.78 -1.01 7.09
CA LYS A 18 16.10 -1.93 8.19
C LYS A 18 14.92 -1.89 9.16
N CYS A 19 13.83 -2.52 8.75
CA CYS A 19 12.58 -2.61 9.50
C CYS A 19 12.20 -4.08 9.67
N ASN A 20 11.63 -4.41 10.82
CA ASN A 20 11.12 -5.76 11.04
C ASN A 20 9.81 -5.95 10.25
N ALA A 21 9.45 -7.20 9.95
CA ALA A 21 8.26 -7.51 9.16
C ALA A 21 6.97 -6.90 9.75
N LEU A 22 6.90 -6.79 11.08
CA LEU A 22 5.82 -6.10 11.80
C LEU A 22 5.73 -4.60 11.45
N ASP A 23 6.85 -3.88 11.48
CA ASP A 23 6.88 -2.45 11.15
C ASP A 23 6.44 -2.20 9.70
N ALA A 24 6.90 -3.06 8.78
CA ALA A 24 6.51 -2.99 7.38
C ALA A 24 5.00 -3.29 7.19
N MET A 25 4.45 -4.25 7.93
CA MET A 25 3.02 -4.55 7.90
C MET A 25 2.18 -3.38 8.42
N VAL A 26 2.56 -2.77 9.56
CA VAL A 26 1.84 -1.62 10.12
C VAL A 26 1.79 -0.47 9.12
N LEU A 27 2.93 -0.16 8.48
CA LEU A 27 3.01 0.87 7.43
C LEU A 27 2.12 0.53 6.23
N ALA A 28 2.18 -0.71 5.75
CA ALA A 28 1.32 -1.16 4.67
C ALA A 28 -0.17 -1.03 5.02
N THR A 29 -0.57 -1.38 6.25
CA THR A 29 -1.95 -1.24 6.73
C THR A 29 -2.40 0.22 6.74
N VAL A 30 -1.58 1.13 7.28
CA VAL A 30 -1.90 2.56 7.32
C VAL A 30 -2.06 3.14 5.91
N VAL A 31 -1.14 2.80 5.01
CA VAL A 31 -1.20 3.24 3.61
C VAL A 31 -2.44 2.66 2.90
N CYS A 32 -2.75 1.38 3.09
CA CYS A 32 -3.94 0.75 2.51
C CYS A 32 -5.23 1.40 3.02
N HIS A 33 -5.30 1.71 4.31
CA HIS A 33 -6.46 2.36 4.91
C HIS A 33 -6.66 3.78 4.37
N ALA A 34 -5.59 4.58 4.32
CA ALA A 34 -5.65 5.93 3.74
C ALA A 34 -6.02 5.92 2.24
N THR A 35 -5.51 4.92 1.50
CA THR A 35 -5.84 4.74 0.08
C THR A 35 -7.30 4.35 -0.08
N ALA A 36 -7.81 3.42 0.75
CA ALA A 36 -9.22 3.01 0.71
C ALA A 36 -10.16 4.17 1.06
N GLU A 37 -9.81 5.02 2.03
CA GLU A 37 -10.61 6.21 2.34
C GLU A 37 -10.65 7.21 1.19
N LYS A 38 -9.52 7.46 0.52
CA LYS A 38 -9.50 8.30 -0.67
C LYS A 38 -10.36 7.72 -1.80
N VAL A 39 -10.25 6.42 -2.06
CA VAL A 39 -11.05 5.73 -3.09
C VAL A 39 -12.54 5.76 -2.74
N ALA A 40 -12.90 5.61 -1.46
CA ALA A 40 -14.28 5.69 -0.98
C ALA A 40 -14.88 7.07 -1.27
N ILE A 41 -14.13 8.14 -0.99
CA ILE A 41 -14.56 9.52 -1.25
C ILE A 41 -14.67 9.78 -2.75
N GLU A 42 -13.65 9.44 -3.53
CA GLU A 42 -13.62 9.73 -4.97
C GLU A 42 -14.70 8.95 -5.74
N LYS A 43 -14.94 7.69 -5.37
CA LYS A 43 -15.92 6.84 -6.05
C LYS A 43 -17.31 6.89 -5.42
N LYS A 44 -17.51 7.65 -4.33
CA LYS A 44 -18.74 7.68 -3.52
C LYS A 44 -19.24 6.27 -3.18
N ILE A 45 -18.31 5.40 -2.78
CA ILE A 45 -18.60 4.02 -2.38
C ILE A 45 -18.35 3.82 -0.90
N ASP A 46 -18.97 2.79 -0.34
CA ASP A 46 -18.74 2.40 1.04
C ASP A 46 -17.26 2.01 1.27
N LYS A 47 -16.75 2.37 2.46
CA LYS A 47 -15.37 2.09 2.87
C LYS A 47 -15.02 0.60 2.75
N ARG A 48 -15.98 -0.30 3.01
CA ARG A 48 -15.78 -1.75 2.86
C ARG A 48 -15.51 -2.15 1.41
N THR A 49 -16.21 -1.54 0.47
CA THR A 49 -16.04 -1.79 -0.97
C THR A 49 -14.73 -1.19 -1.47
N ALA A 50 -14.39 0.02 -1.03
CA ALA A 50 -13.11 0.65 -1.35
C ALA A 50 -11.92 -0.17 -0.86
N MET A 51 -12.01 -0.73 0.35
CA MET A 51 -10.98 -1.61 0.92
C MET A 51 -10.80 -2.88 0.06
N LYS A 52 -11.89 -3.49 -0.43
CA LYS A 52 -11.83 -4.63 -1.36
C LYS A 52 -11.08 -4.27 -2.64
N ILE A 53 -11.39 -3.13 -3.25
CA ILE A 53 -10.75 -2.66 -4.49
C ILE A 53 -9.24 -2.47 -4.29
N VAL A 54 -8.83 -1.86 -3.17
CA VAL A 54 -7.42 -1.65 -2.84
C VAL A 54 -6.71 -3.01 -2.66
N THR A 55 -7.31 -3.94 -1.91
CA THR A 55 -6.72 -5.27 -1.68
C THR A 55 -6.61 -6.09 -2.96
N GLU A 56 -7.62 -6.06 -3.83
CA GLU A 56 -7.61 -6.73 -5.14
C GLU A 56 -6.53 -6.13 -6.05
N SER A 57 -6.37 -4.80 -6.04
CA SER A 57 -5.33 -4.11 -6.81
C SER A 57 -3.92 -4.51 -6.36
N ILE A 58 -3.71 -4.72 -5.05
CA ILE A 58 -2.44 -5.20 -4.50
C ILE A 58 -2.18 -6.65 -4.91
N LEU A 59 -3.18 -7.52 -4.81
CA LEU A 59 -3.09 -8.93 -5.22
C LEU A 59 -2.76 -9.07 -6.71
N GLN A 60 -3.42 -8.31 -7.58
CA GLN A 60 -3.13 -8.34 -9.02
C GLN A 60 -1.71 -7.89 -9.33
N ASN A 61 -1.23 -6.82 -8.69
CA ASN A 61 0.16 -6.37 -8.87
C ASN A 61 1.19 -7.37 -8.36
N TYR A 62 0.88 -8.11 -7.28
CA TYR A 62 1.74 -9.18 -6.79
C TYR A 62 1.83 -10.35 -7.77
N VAL A 63 0.69 -10.76 -8.36
CA VAL A 63 0.64 -11.84 -9.35
C VAL A 63 1.35 -11.44 -10.65
N SER A 64 1.19 -10.19 -11.12
CA SER A 64 1.89 -9.70 -12.31
C SER A 64 3.39 -9.42 -12.11
N ALA A 65 3.88 -9.34 -10.87
CA ALA A 65 5.28 -9.13 -10.55
C ALA A 65 6.09 -10.44 -10.39
N LYS A 66 5.43 -11.60 -10.46
CA LYS A 66 6.02 -12.93 -10.38
C LYS A 66 6.12 -13.55 -11.78
#